data_AF-A0A8W8NC81-F1
#
_entry.id   AF-A0A8W8NC81-F1
#
_cell.length_a   1.000
_cell.length_b   1.000
_cell.length_c   1.000
_cell.angle_alpha   90.00
_cell.angle_beta   90.00
_cell.angle_gamma   90.00
#
_symmetry.space_group_name_H-M   'P 1'
#
loop_
_entity.id
_entity.type
_entity.pdbx_description
1 polymer ?
#
loop_
_entity_poly.entity_id
_entity_poly.type
_entity_poly.pdbx_seq_one_letter_code
_entity_poly.pdbx_strand_id
1 'polypeptide(L)'
;PILLLGKEKFAGVDIRVRVRGGGHVAQVYAIRQAISKSLVAYYQKYVDEASKKEIKDVLISYDRTLLVADPRRCEPKKFGGPGARARYQKSYR
;
A
#
# COMPACT_ATOMS: atom_id res chain seq x y z
N PRO A 1 -1.21 0.94 -10.84
CA PRO A 1 0.10 1.57 -11.16
C PRO A 1 0.51 1.36 -12.62
N ILE A 2 0.42 0.13 -13.15
CA ILE A 2 0.84 -0.18 -14.53
C ILE A 2 0.03 0.62 -15.57
N LEU A 3 -1.30 0.66 -15.44
CA LEU A 3 -2.15 1.43 -16.36
C LEU A 3 -1.94 2.95 -16.25
N LEU A 4 -1.57 3.44 -15.07
CA LEU A 4 -1.35 4.88 -14.82
C LEU A 4 -0.07 5.40 -15.47
N LEU A 5 1.00 4.60 -15.44
CA LEU A 5 2.32 5.01 -15.90
C LEU A 5 2.65 4.54 -17.32
N GLY A 6 1.75 3.76 -17.93
CA GLY A 6 1.95 3.15 -19.24
C GLY A 6 2.87 1.94 -19.21
N LYS A 7 2.68 1.00 -20.15
CA LYS A 7 3.50 -0.23 -20.24
C LYS A 7 4.97 0.05 -20.59
N GLU A 8 5.24 1.16 -21.27
CA GLU A 8 6.58 1.55 -21.73
C GLU A 8 7.57 1.72 -20.57
N LYS A 9 7.13 2.35 -19.47
CA LYS A 9 7.95 2.56 -18.27
C LYS A 9 8.28 1.24 -17.53
N PHE A 10 7.61 0.14 -17.86
CA PHE A 10 7.86 -1.20 -17.29
C PHE A 10 8.61 -2.13 -18.23
N ALA A 11 8.80 -1.76 -19.51
CA ALA A 11 9.37 -2.67 -20.51
C ALA A 11 10.82 -3.09 -20.20
N GLY A 12 11.57 -2.26 -19.48
CA GLY A 12 12.96 -2.54 -19.07
C GLY A 12 13.12 -3.16 -17.68
N VAL A 13 12.03 -3.51 -16.99
CA VAL A 13 12.09 -3.93 -15.58
C VAL A 13 11.33 -5.24 -15.38
N ASP A 14 12.03 -6.29 -14.93
CA ASP A 14 11.41 -7.51 -14.44
C ASP A 14 11.12 -7.40 -12.93
N ILE A 15 9.91 -7.77 -12.51
CA ILE A 15 9.43 -7.59 -11.13
C ILE A 15 8.91 -8.91 -10.59
N ARG A 16 9.62 -9.48 -9.62
CA ARG A 16 9.17 -10.65 -8.85
C ARG A 16 8.64 -10.23 -7.48
N VAL A 17 7.37 -10.50 -7.20
CA VAL A 17 6.74 -10.17 -5.91
C VAL A 17 6.37 -11.43 -5.15
N ARG A 18 6.74 -11.50 -3.86
CA ARG A 18 6.29 -12.53 -2.92
C ARG A 18 5.66 -11.85 -1.72
N VAL A 19 4.44 -12.25 -1.36
CA VAL A 19 3.70 -11.69 -0.21
C VAL A 19 3.33 -12.80 0.76
N ARG A 20 3.39 -12.52 2.06
CA ARG A 20 3.01 -13.43 3.16
C ARG A 20 2.25 -12.65 4.23
N GLY A 21 1.26 -13.29 4.85
CA GLY A 21 0.41 -12.69 5.88
C GLY A 21 -0.69 -11.78 5.32
N GLY A 22 -1.58 -11.31 6.21
CA GLY A 22 -2.77 -10.53 5.83
C GLY A 22 -3.87 -11.38 5.18
N GLY A 23 -5.00 -10.76 4.84
CA GLY A 23 -6.07 -11.38 4.05
C GLY A 23 -5.91 -11.11 2.55
N HIS A 24 -6.70 -11.79 1.71
CA HIS A 24 -6.61 -11.70 0.24
C HIS A 24 -6.57 -10.26 -0.29
N VAL A 25 -7.52 -9.42 0.15
CA VAL A 25 -7.61 -8.02 -0.28
C VAL A 25 -6.42 -7.21 0.20
N ALA A 26 -5.99 -7.39 1.46
CA ALA A 26 -4.82 -6.69 2.01
C ALA A 26 -3.53 -7.04 1.26
N GLN A 27 -3.39 -8.30 0.83
CA GLN A 27 -2.26 -8.73 -0.01
C GLN A 27 -2.26 -8.04 -1.36
N VAL A 28 -3.42 -7.87 -2.02
CA VAL A 28 -3.53 -7.12 -3.28
C VAL A 28 -3.07 -5.67 -3.10
N TYR A 29 -3.50 -5.01 -2.02
CA TYR A 29 -3.03 -3.65 -1.71
C TYR A 29 -1.52 -3.60 -1.46
N ALA A 30 -0.96 -4.61 -0.78
CA ALA A 30 0.48 -4.71 -0.55
C ALA A 30 1.27 -4.91 -1.86
N ILE A 31 0.79 -5.77 -2.78
CA ILE A 31 1.40 -5.97 -4.11
C ILE A 31 1.37 -4.67 -4.90
N ARG A 32 0.20 -4.00 -4.93
CA ARG A 32 0.01 -2.71 -5.62
C ARG A 32 1.01 -1.65 -5.13
N GLN A 33 1.23 -1.59 -3.82
CA GLN A 33 2.16 -0.67 -3.21
C GLN A 33 3.62 -1.04 -3.49
N ALA A 34 3.95 -2.34 -3.43
CA ALA A 34 5.31 -2.83 -3.70
C ALA A 34 5.76 -2.50 -5.12
N ILE A 35 4.91 -2.74 -6.13
CA ILE A 35 5.21 -2.43 -7.54
C ILE A 35 5.47 -0.93 -7.75
N SER A 36 4.65 -0.08 -7.12
CA SER A 36 4.79 1.38 -7.23
C SER A 36 6.10 1.86 -6.61
N LYS A 37 6.44 1.36 -5.41
CA LYS A 37 7.69 1.70 -4.71
C LYS A 37 8.92 1.20 -5.44
N SER A 38 8.90 -0.03 -5.96
CA SER A 38 10.05 -0.62 -6.66
C SER A 38 10.38 0.16 -7.92
N LEU A 39 9.36 0.63 -8.66
CA LEU A 39 9.58 1.43 -9.86
C LEU A 39 10.20 2.79 -9.54
N VAL A 40 9.66 3.51 -8.56
CA VAL A 40 10.22 4.81 -8.13
C VAL A 40 11.67 4.65 -7.66
N ALA A 41 11.96 3.58 -6.92
CA ALA A 41 13.32 3.27 -6.45
C ALA A 41 14.28 2.91 -7.61
N TYR A 42 13.80 2.18 -8.62
CA TYR A 42 14.57 1.83 -9.81
C TYR A 42 14.97 3.09 -10.59
N TYR A 43 14.00 3.96 -10.90
CA TYR A 43 14.26 5.21 -11.63
C TYR A 43 15.18 6.15 -10.84
N GLN A 44 15.04 6.20 -9.52
CA GLN A 44 15.93 6.99 -8.67
C GLN A 44 17.40 6.53 -8.75
N LYS A 45 17.65 5.23 -8.94
CA LYS A 45 19.01 4.67 -8.90
C LYS A 45 19.65 4.51 -10.29
N TYR A 46 18.87 4.16 -11.30
CA TYR A 46 19.38 3.67 -12.58
C TYR A 46 19.00 4.53 -13.80
N VAL A 47 18.14 5.54 -13.65
CA VAL A 47 17.68 6.37 -14.76
C VAL A 47 18.02 7.84 -14.51
N ASP A 48 17.13 8.61 -13.88
CA ASP A 48 17.35 10.04 -13.58
C ASP A 48 16.30 10.58 -12.58
N GLU A 49 16.60 11.73 -11.96
CA GLU A 49 15.72 12.34 -10.96
C GLU A 49 14.45 12.97 -11.56
N ALA A 50 14.48 13.46 -12.80
CA ALA A 50 13.35 14.12 -13.43
C ALA A 50 12.24 13.10 -13.73
N SER A 51 12.58 12.00 -14.41
CA SER A 51 11.67 10.87 -14.67
C SER A 51 11.10 10.30 -13.37
N LYS A 52 11.92 10.18 -12.33
CA LYS A 52 11.48 9.72 -11.01
C LYS A 52 10.46 10.67 -10.40
N LYS A 53 10.68 11.98 -10.50
CA LYS A 53 9.75 12.99 -9.97
C LYS A 53 8.41 12.93 -10.70
N GLU A 54 8.40 12.86 -12.03
CA GLU A 54 7.18 12.70 -12.83
C GLU A 54 6.37 11.47 -12.41
N ILE A 55 7.01 10.30 -12.32
CA ILE A 55 6.35 9.05 -11.90
C ILE A 55 5.77 9.21 -10.49
N LYS A 56 6.53 9.80 -9.57
CA LYS A 56 6.10 10.01 -8.18
C LYS A 56 4.89 10.94 -8.11
N ASP A 57 4.90 12.03 -8.87
CA ASP A 57 3.83 13.04 -8.86
C ASP A 57 2.53 12.46 -9.43
N VAL A 58 2.61 11.66 -10.51
CA VAL A 58 1.46 10.92 -11.07
C VAL A 58 0.89 9.89 -10.07
N LEU A 59 1.76 9.17 -9.36
CA LEU A 59 1.30 8.19 -8.37
C LEU A 59 0.64 8.85 -7.16
N ILE A 60 1.19 9.97 -6.67
CA ILE A 60 0.65 10.71 -5.52
C ILE A 60 -0.68 11.38 -5.88
N SER A 61 -0.79 11.96 -7.08
CA SER A 61 -2.01 12.63 -7.53
C SER A 61 -3.18 11.66 -7.65
N TYR A 62 -2.92 10.41 -8.04
CA TYR A 62 -3.93 9.37 -8.08
C TYR A 62 -4.28 8.83 -6.68
N ASP A 63 -3.30 8.32 -5.94
CA ASP A 63 -3.52 7.71 -4.63
C ASP A 63 -2.23 7.65 -3.81
N ARG A 64 -2.19 8.41 -2.71
CA ARG A 64 -1.06 8.46 -1.77
C ARG A 64 -0.67 7.07 -1.23
N THR A 65 -1.63 6.15 -1.09
CA THR A 65 -1.37 4.81 -0.54
C THR A 65 -0.57 3.90 -1.48
N LEU A 66 -0.35 4.31 -2.74
CA LEU A 66 0.59 3.65 -3.66
C LEU A 66 2.05 3.81 -3.22
N LEU A 67 2.39 4.88 -2.50
CA LEU A 67 3.75 5.14 -2.01
C LEU A 67 3.86 5.10 -0.49
N VAL A 68 2.83 5.53 0.24
CA VAL A 68 2.84 5.56 1.71
C VAL A 68 1.98 4.42 2.24
N ALA A 69 2.49 3.65 3.21
CA ALA A 69 1.73 2.54 3.78
C ALA A 69 0.67 3.08 4.72
N ASP A 70 -0.49 2.42 4.72
CA ASP A 70 -1.53 2.69 5.71
C ASP A 70 -1.10 2.09 7.06
N PRO A 71 -0.91 2.91 8.11
CA PRO A 71 -0.41 2.44 9.40
C PRO A 71 -1.48 1.74 10.24
N ARG A 72 -2.74 1.69 9.80
CA ARG A 72 -3.85 1.14 10.60
C ARG A 72 -3.62 -0.34 10.95
N ARG A 73 -3.89 -0.67 12.22
CA ARG A 73 -3.85 -2.04 12.77
C ARG A 73 -5.08 -2.26 13.65
N CYS A 74 -5.48 -3.52 13.81
CA CYS A 74 -6.58 -3.85 14.71
C CYS A 74 -6.20 -3.54 16.16
N GLU A 75 -7.04 -2.77 16.84
CA GLU A 75 -6.86 -2.48 18.26
C GLU A 75 -6.98 -3.78 19.09
N PRO A 76 -6.17 -3.95 20.16
CA PRO A 76 -6.32 -5.10 21.05
C PRO A 76 -7.69 -5.12 21.75
N LYS A 77 -8.23 -6.32 21.96
CA LYS A 77 -9.46 -6.53 22.77
C LYS A 77 -9.27 -5.99 24.18
N LYS A 78 -10.31 -5.36 24.74
CA LYS A 78 -10.35 -4.92 26.14
C LYS A 78 -11.33 -5.79 26.94
N PHE A 79 -11.08 -5.99 28.24
CA PHE A 79 -11.95 -6.79 29.11
C PHE A 79 -13.35 -6.19 29.23
N GLY A 80 -14.37 -6.98 29.57
CA GLY A 80 -15.74 -6.45 29.79
C GLY A 80 -16.53 -6.20 28.50
N GLY A 81 -16.17 -6.87 27.41
CA GLY A 81 -16.94 -6.89 26.17
C GLY A 81 -16.29 -7.79 25.11
N PRO A 82 -16.95 -7.94 23.94
CA PRO A 82 -16.47 -8.84 22.90
C PRO A 82 -15.29 -8.27 22.10
N GLY A 83 -15.11 -6.94 22.05
CA GLY A 83 -14.15 -6.28 21.15
C GLY A 83 -13.24 -5.24 21.82
N ALA A 84 -12.55 -4.45 20.99
CA ALA A 84 -11.68 -3.37 21.46
C ALA A 84 -12.46 -2.25 22.17
N ARG A 85 -13.62 -1.88 21.63
CA ARG A 85 -14.46 -0.76 22.14
C ARG A 85 -15.84 -1.18 22.61
N ALA A 86 -16.38 -2.30 22.12
CA ALA A 86 -17.67 -2.81 22.53
C ALA A 86 -17.65 -3.27 24.00
N ARG A 87 -18.66 -2.90 24.78
CA ARG A 87 -18.87 -3.34 26.17
C ARG A 87 -20.11 -4.21 26.26
N TYR A 88 -20.14 -5.14 27.22
CA TYR A 88 -21.38 -5.87 27.51
C TYR A 88 -22.45 -4.91 28.01
N GLN A 89 -23.68 -5.13 27.56
CA GLN A 89 -24.83 -4.32 27.96
C GLN A 89 -25.13 -4.52 29.45
N LYS A 90 -25.39 -3.43 30.17
CA LYS A 90 -25.90 -3.47 31.54
C LYS A 90 -27.43 -3.53 31.51
N SER A 91 -28.03 -4.26 32.45
CA SER A 91 -29.48 -4.50 32.53
C SER A 91 -30.27 -3.31 33.04
N TYR A 92 -29.64 -2.41 33.77
CA TYR A 92 -30.27 -1.22 34.34
C TYR A 92 -29.93 0.02 33.50
N ARG A 93 -30.84 1.00 33.52
CA ARG A 93 -30.69 2.28 32.80
C ARG A 93 -29.86 3.27 33.62
#